data_AF-A0A9P0D6Z8-F1
#
_entry.id   AF-A0A9P0D6Z8-F1
#
_cell.length_a   1.000
_cell.length_b   1.000
_cell.length_c   1.000
_cell.angle_alpha   90.00
_cell.angle_beta   90.00
_cell.angle_gamma   90.00
#
_symmetry.space_group_name_H-M   'P 1'
#
loop_
_entity.id
_entity.type
_entity.pdbx_description
1 polymer ?
#
loop_
_entity_poly.entity_id
_entity_poly.type
_entity_poly.pdbx_seq_one_letter_code
_entity_poly.pdbx_strand_id
1 'polypeptide(L)'
;MEEQVLNEIEESPTTSTRKIAQTLHISHSTVWNILKRNLLYPYHIQGVQALLPDDFPRRVALCHWMQERMRQDALFLRKILFTDEANFSRDAIMKFPQQSHME
;
A
#
# COMPACT_ATOMS: atom_id res chain seq x y z
N MET A 1 -12.16 -17.29 19.21
CA MET A 1 -12.97 -16.15 18.75
C MET A 1 -12.12 -15.06 18.14
N GLU A 2 -11.25 -14.39 18.90
CA GLU A 2 -10.34 -13.36 18.35
C GLU A 2 -9.45 -13.92 17.24
N GLU A 3 -8.77 -15.05 17.50
CA GLU A 3 -7.96 -15.76 16.51
C GLU A 3 -8.75 -16.16 15.24
N GLN A 4 -10.00 -16.60 15.39
CA GLN A 4 -10.84 -16.97 14.24
C GLN A 4 -11.18 -15.76 13.35
N VAL A 5 -11.41 -14.59 13.95
CA VAL A 5 -11.63 -13.34 13.21
C VAL A 5 -10.36 -12.91 12.49
N LEU A 6 -9.19 -13.08 13.11
CA LEU A 6 -7.90 -12.72 12.51
C LEU A 6 -7.55 -13.66 11.34
N ASN A 7 -7.76 -14.96 11.50
CA ASN A 7 -7.50 -15.94 10.43
C ASN A 7 -8.38 -15.67 9.20
N GLU A 8 -9.66 -15.32 9.39
CA GLU A 8 -10.57 -14.98 8.27
C GLU A 8 -10.10 -13.72 7.51
N ILE A 9 -9.53 -12.74 8.21
CA ILE A 9 -8.93 -11.55 7.57
C ILE A 9 -7.61 -11.88 6.89
N GLU A 10 -6.80 -12.77 7.45
CA GLU A 10 -5.53 -13.18 6.84
C GLU A 10 -5.76 -13.95 5.53
N GLU A 11 -6.72 -14.88 5.52
CA GLU A 11 -7.12 -15.63 4.33
C GLU A 11 -7.81 -14.73 3.29
N SER A 12 -8.62 -13.77 3.74
CA SER A 12 -9.39 -12.87 2.86
C SER A 12 -9.38 -11.42 3.35
N PRO A 13 -8.32 -10.64 3.07
CA PRO A 13 -8.16 -9.27 3.60
C PRO A 13 -9.24 -8.28 3.13
N THR A 14 -9.93 -8.61 2.04
CA THR A 14 -11.00 -7.79 1.43
C THR A 14 -12.40 -8.17 1.91
N THR A 15 -12.52 -9.19 2.77
CA THR A 15 -13.81 -9.64 3.28
C THR A 15 -14.44 -8.58 4.19
N SER A 16 -15.77 -8.43 4.09
CA SER A 16 -16.50 -7.48 4.93
C SER A 16 -16.62 -7.97 6.38
N THR A 17 -16.49 -7.05 7.33
CA THR A 17 -16.69 -7.34 8.77
C THR A 17 -18.08 -7.94 9.07
N ARG A 18 -19.10 -7.63 8.26
CA ARG A 18 -20.44 -8.23 8.37
C ARG A 18 -20.46 -9.70 7.97
N LYS A 19 -19.73 -10.07 6.93
CA LYS A 19 -19.62 -11.47 6.48
C LYS A 19 -18.94 -12.32 7.55
N ILE A 20 -17.83 -11.83 8.13
CA ILE A 20 -17.14 -12.49 9.25
C ILE A 20 -18.10 -12.71 10.43
N ALA A 21 -18.86 -11.68 10.79
CA ALA A 21 -19.83 -11.74 11.88
C ALA A 21 -20.91 -12.82 11.63
N GLN A 22 -21.39 -12.92 10.38
CA GLN A 22 -22.36 -13.95 9.98
C GLN A 22 -21.76 -15.36 10.02
N THR A 23 -20.55 -15.55 9.47
CA THR A 23 -19.86 -16.85 9.42
C THR A 23 -19.53 -17.36 10.81
N LEU A 24 -19.04 -16.50 11.70
CA LEU A 24 -18.63 -16.87 13.05
C LEU A 24 -19.76 -16.75 14.10
N HIS A 25 -20.97 -16.41 13.65
CA HIS A 25 -22.15 -16.22 14.51
C HIS A 25 -21.91 -15.26 15.70
N ILE A 26 -21.21 -14.15 15.46
CA ILE A 26 -20.93 -13.11 16.47
C ILE A 26 -21.49 -11.76 16.07
N SER A 27 -21.54 -10.83 17.03
CA SER A 27 -21.94 -9.47 16.71
C SER A 27 -20.90 -8.77 15.83
N HIS A 28 -21.40 -7.95 14.90
CA HIS A 28 -20.57 -7.10 14.06
C HIS A 28 -19.66 -6.16 14.87
N SER A 29 -20.14 -5.67 16.01
CA SER A 29 -19.36 -4.85 16.95
C SER A 29 -18.16 -5.60 17.52
N THR A 30 -18.29 -6.90 17.78
CA THR A 30 -17.20 -7.73 18.31
C THR A 30 -16.09 -7.86 17.28
N VAL A 31 -16.43 -8.12 16.01
CA VAL A 31 -15.48 -8.14 14.89
C VAL A 31 -14.73 -6.82 14.81
N TRP A 32 -15.44 -5.69 14.79
CA TRP A 32 -14.81 -4.36 14.74
C TRP A 32 -13.87 -4.08 15.92
N ASN A 33 -14.25 -4.47 17.13
CA ASN A 33 -13.42 -4.31 18.32
C ASN A 33 -12.15 -5.17 18.26
N ILE A 34 -12.22 -6.37 17.68
CA ILE A 34 -11.04 -7.22 17.46
C ILE A 34 -10.11 -6.56 16.45
N LEU A 35 -10.60 -6.14 15.28
CA LEU A 35 -9.77 -5.52 14.24
C LEU A 35 -9.09 -4.24 14.74
N LYS A 36 -9.83 -3.38 15.44
CA LYS A 36 -9.28 -2.13 15.99
C LYS A 36 -8.18 -2.37 17.02
N ARG A 37 -8.34 -3.37 17.90
CA ARG A 37 -7.31 -3.74 18.89
C ARG A 37 -6.03 -4.27 18.23
N ASN A 38 -6.17 -4.92 17.08
CA ASN A 38 -5.05 -5.45 16.30
C ASN A 38 -4.54 -4.46 15.23
N LEU A 39 -4.99 -3.20 15.27
CA LEU A 39 -4.60 -2.13 14.32
C LEU A 39 -4.89 -2.46 12.84
N LEU A 40 -5.89 -3.31 12.60
CA LEU A 40 -6.36 -3.68 11.26
C LEU A 40 -7.46 -2.71 10.84
N TYR A 41 -7.15 -1.81 9.91
CA TYR A 41 -8.07 -0.84 9.36
C TYR A 41 -8.37 -1.16 7.89
N PRO A 42 -9.62 -1.00 7.43
CA PRO A 42 -9.92 -1.13 6.01
C PRO A 42 -9.09 -0.13 5.22
N TYR A 43 -8.29 -0.66 4.30
CA TYR A 43 -7.50 0.15 3.37
C TYR A 43 -7.80 -0.31 1.95
N HIS A 44 -8.15 0.65 1.09
CA HIS A 44 -8.32 0.38 -0.33
C HIS A 44 -7.00 0.70 -1.05
N ILE A 45 -6.34 -0.34 -1.55
CA ILE A 45 -5.11 -0.17 -2.34
C ILE A 45 -5.50 0.54 -3.64
N GLN A 46 -5.12 1.80 -3.77
CA GLN A 46 -5.28 2.57 -4.99
C GLN A 46 -4.01 2.41 -5.84
N GLY A 47 -4.13 1.74 -6.98
CA GLY A 47 -3.07 1.71 -7.99
C GLY A 47 -3.00 3.06 -8.71
N VAL A 48 -2.23 4.01 -8.18
CA VAL A 48 -2.08 5.35 -8.78
C VAL A 48 -1.13 5.32 -10.00
N GLN A 49 -0.33 4.26 -10.14
CA GLN A 49 0.53 3.97 -11.29
C GLN A 49 0.35 2.51 -11.70
N ALA A 50 0.22 2.23 -13.00
CA ALA A 50 0.25 0.88 -13.52
C ALA A 50 1.69 0.34 -13.39
N LEU A 51 1.96 -0.45 -12.34
CA LEU A 51 3.24 -1.14 -12.21
C LEU A 51 3.25 -2.34 -13.15
N LEU A 52 4.22 -2.38 -14.05
CA LEU A 52 4.47 -3.54 -14.89
C LEU A 52 5.23 -4.60 -14.08
N PRO A 53 5.09 -5.90 -14.42
CA PRO A 53 5.83 -6.98 -13.75
C PRO A 53 7.34 -6.72 -13.63
N ASP A 54 7.95 -6.08 -14.63
CA ASP A 54 9.37 -5.74 -14.66
C ASP A 54 9.74 -4.56 -13.73
N ASP A 55 8.78 -3.77 -13.26
CA ASP A 55 9.03 -2.67 -12.33
C ASP A 55 9.36 -3.18 -10.92
N PHE A 56 8.79 -4.31 -10.52
CA PHE A 56 9.03 -4.90 -9.20
C PHE A 56 10.52 -5.21 -8.95
N PRO A 57 11.22 -6.00 -9.78
CA PRO A 57 12.64 -6.26 -9.57
C PRO A 57 13.49 -4.99 -9.71
N ARG A 58 13.15 -4.07 -10.61
CA ARG A 58 13.87 -2.79 -10.78
C ARG A 58 13.78 -1.92 -9.53
N ARG A 59 12.59 -1.81 -8.92
CA ARG A 59 12.38 -1.07 -7.67
C ARG A 59 13.15 -1.69 -6.51
N VAL A 60 13.16 -3.02 -6.38
CA VAL A 60 13.94 -3.72 -5.35
C VAL A 60 15.44 -3.49 -5.53
N ALA A 61 15.94 -3.59 -6.76
CA ALA A 61 17.34 -3.31 -7.07
C ALA A 61 17.76 -1.87 -6.72
N LEU A 62 16.90 -0.88 -7.02
CA LEU A 62 17.11 0.50 -6.62
C LEU A 62 17.21 0.65 -5.10
N CYS A 63 16.30 0.04 -4.34
CA CYS A 63 16.32 0.07 -2.88
C CYS A 63 17.63 -0.51 -2.31
N HIS A 64 18.06 -1.68 -2.81
CA HIS A 64 19.33 -2.28 -2.37
C HIS A 64 20.54 -1.42 -2.71
N TRP A 65 20.58 -0.85 -3.91
CA TRP A 65 21.63 0.07 -4.31
C TRP A 65 21.68 1.30 -3.39
N MET A 66 20.53 1.88 -3.08
CA MET A 66 20.44 3.06 -2.20
C MET A 66 20.89 2.73 -0.77
N GLN A 67 20.52 1.56 -0.24
CA GLN A 67 21.00 1.07 1.04
C GLN A 67 22.53 0.92 1.08
N GLU A 68 23.13 0.38 0.02
CA GLU A 68 24.58 0.25 -0.08
C GLU A 68 25.27 1.61 -0.08
N ARG A 69 24.75 2.57 -0.85
CA ARG A 69 25.27 3.94 -0.88
C ARG A 69 25.22 4.62 0.49
N MET A 70 24.12 4.44 1.22
CA MET A 70 23.97 4.97 2.58
C MET A 70 24.94 4.32 3.57
N ARG A 71 25.30 3.04 3.37
CA ARG A 71 26.29 2.35 4.21
C ARG A 71 27.71 2.85 3.97
N GLN A 72 28.04 3.16 2.71
CA GLN A 72 29.34 3.68 2.32
C GLN A 72 29.52 5.17 2.70
N ASP A 73 28.44 5.94 2.66
CA ASP A 73 28.43 7.36 2.99
C ASP A 73 27.16 7.74 3.76
N ALA A 74 27.32 8.00 5.06
CA ALA A 74 26.22 8.39 5.95
C ALA A 74 25.55 9.72 5.55
N LEU A 75 26.23 10.57 4.76
CA LEU A 75 25.69 11.83 4.26
C LEU A 75 25.13 11.72 2.84
N PHE A 76 25.11 10.54 2.24
CA PHE A 76 24.70 10.31 0.85
C PHE A 76 23.32 10.93 0.54
N LEU A 77 22.33 10.73 1.41
CA LEU A 77 20.98 11.27 1.21
C LEU A 77 20.95 12.80 1.15
N ARG A 78 21.86 13.49 1.85
CA ARG A 78 21.95 14.96 1.82
C ARG A 78 22.48 15.48 0.49
N LYS A 79 23.10 14.62 -0.32
CA LYS A 79 23.63 14.96 -1.64
C LYS A 79 22.60 14.76 -2.75
N ILE A 80 21.44 14.17 -2.45
CA ILE A 80 20.38 13.92 -3.42
C ILE A 80 19.31 15.01 -3.29
N LEU A 81 18.96 15.62 -4.42
CA LEU A 81 17.78 16.46 -4.56
C LEU A 81 16.77 15.73 -5.44
N PHE A 82 15.59 15.44 -4.89
CA PHE A 82 14.48 14.90 -5.68
C PHE A 82 13.63 16.05 -6.22
N THR A 83 13.33 15.98 -7.51
CA THR A 83 12.45 16.93 -8.21
C THR A 83 11.32 16.16 -8.86
N ASP A 84 10.14 16.76 -8.95
CA ASP A 84 8.99 16.20 -9.65
C ASP A 84 8.31 17.30 -10.47
N GLU A 85 7.64 16.91 -11.55
CA GLU A 85 6.89 17.83 -12.41
C GLU A 85 5.41 17.82 -12.01
N ALA A 86 4.87 19.01 -11.72
CA ALA A 86 3.46 19.19 -11.42
C ALA A 86 2.77 19.96 -12.55
N ASN A 87 1.71 19.39 -13.10
CA ASN A 87 0.85 20.06 -14.08
C ASN A 87 -0.27 20.83 -13.37
N PHE A 88 -0.30 22.16 -13.56
CA PHE A 88 -1.35 23.03 -13.07
C PHE A 88 -2.28 23.44 -14.21
N SER A 89 -3.55 23.06 -14.14
CA SER A 89 -4.59 23.48 -15.09
C SER A 89 -5.62 24.37 -14.40
N ARG A 90 -6.25 25.30 -15.14
CA ARG A 90 -7.28 26.22 -14.60
C ARG A 90 -8.51 25.51 -14.04
N ASP A 91 -8.77 24.26 -14.44
CA ASP A 91 -10.03 23.56 -14.13
C ASP A 91 -9.90 22.37 -13.18
N ALA A 92 -8.69 22.04 -12.68
CA ALA A 92 -8.38 21.20 -11.50
C ALA A 92 -6.95 20.62 -11.60
N ILE A 93 -6.47 20.07 -10.49
CA ILE A 93 -5.27 19.22 -10.44
C ILE A 93 -5.62 17.88 -11.10
N MET A 94 -5.28 17.72 -12.38
CA MET A 94 -5.39 16.44 -13.08
C MET A 94 -4.17 15.58 -12.74
N LYS A 95 -4.34 14.59 -11.85
CA LYS A 95 -3.36 13.51 -11.68
C LYS A 95 -3.50 12.56 -12.86
N PHE A 96 -2.70 12.74 -13.91
CA PHE A 96 -2.65 11.78 -15.00
C PHE A 96 -1.96 10.49 -14.49
N PRO A 97 -2.58 9.31 -14.63
CA PRO A 97 -1.83 8.07 -14.58
C PRO A 97 -0.80 8.13 -15.72
N GLN A 98 0.48 7.93 -15.40
CA GLN A 98 1.51 7.80 -16.42
C GLN A 98 1.17 6.58 -17.29
N GLN A 99 0.66 6.81 -18.49
CA GLN A 99 0.48 5.75 -19.48
C GLN A 99 1.87 5.36 -19.96
N SER A 100 2.33 4.17 -19.57
CA SER A 100 3.44 3.50 -20.24
C SER A 100 2.97 3.14 -21.65
N HIS A 101 3.24 4.02 -22.62
CA HIS A 101 3.19 3.66 -24.03
C HIS A 101 4.24 2.57 -24.25
N MET A 102 3.74 1.38 -24.56
CA MET A 102 4.53 0.21 -24.92
C MET A 102 4.65 0.24 -26.44
N GLU A 103 5.84 0.57 -26.95
CA GLU A 103 6.20 0.30 -28.35
C GLU A 103 6.55 -1.18 -28.54
#